data_AF-A0A534MP57-F1
#
_entry.id   AF-A0A534MP57-F1
#
_cell.length_a   1.000
_cell.length_b   1.000
_cell.length_c   1.000
_cell.angle_alpha   90.00
_cell.angle_beta   90.00
_cell.angle_gamma   90.00
#
_symmetry.space_group_name_H-M   'P 1'
#
loop_
_entity.id
_entity.type
_entity.pdbx_description
1 polymer ?
#
loop_
_entity_poly.entity_id
_entity_poly.type
_entity_poly.pdbx_seq_one_letter_code
_entity_poly.pdbx_strand_id
1 'polypeptide(L)'
;MGLFRELRYELSSLIFGLGILAMIFSLTQYLIPTQSPDWLQSIHRAVGNYVVWEAFLGFLAVLGGGFYFVDTIRKEREFERLISTPSKEVFVKNMGRIEELTYDHLPSAYERRFLDKKREFRIKS
;
A
#
# COMPACT_ATOMS: atom_id res chain seq x y z
N MET A 1 13.16 10.17 -11.40
CA MET A 1 12.41 10.29 -10.13
C MET A 1 11.35 9.17 -9.94
N GLY A 2 11.59 7.94 -10.43
CA GLY A 2 10.67 6.80 -10.21
C GLY A 2 10.93 6.04 -8.91
N LEU A 3 12.21 5.87 -8.55
CA LEU A 3 12.66 5.14 -7.36
C LEU A 3 12.05 5.65 -6.04
N PHE A 4 11.98 6.97 -5.84
CA PHE A 4 11.37 7.54 -4.62
C PHE A 4 9.87 7.25 -4.51
N ARG A 5 9.16 7.08 -5.62
CA ARG A 5 7.74 6.69 -5.61
C ARG A 5 7.59 5.23 -5.24
N GLU A 6 8.28 4.32 -5.94
CA GLU A 6 8.28 2.88 -5.62
C GLU A 6 8.70 2.61 -4.16
N LEU A 7 9.75 3.28 -3.69
CA LEU A 7 10.23 3.16 -2.31
C LEU A 7 9.19 3.64 -1.28
N ARG A 8 8.45 4.72 -1.57
CA ARG A 8 7.42 5.23 -0.66
C ARG A 8 6.27 4.23 -0.50
N TYR A 9 5.89 3.54 -1.57
CA TYR A 9 4.85 2.51 -1.51
C TYR A 9 5.33 1.29 -0.73
N GLU A 10 6.51 0.75 -1.04
CA GLU A 10 7.08 -0.38 -0.31
C GLU A 10 7.31 -0.06 1.16
N LEU A 11 7.80 1.14 1.48
CA LEU A 11 7.93 1.60 2.86
C LEU A 11 6.57 1.69 3.56
N SER A 12 5.55 2.23 2.90
CA SER A 12 4.22 2.36 3.51
C SER A 12 3.56 1.00 3.77
N SER A 13 3.71 0.03 2.86
CA SER A 13 3.17 -1.32 3.04
C SER A 13 3.94 -2.11 4.08
N LEU A 14 5.27 -1.94 4.14
CA LEU A 14 6.12 -2.50 5.20
C LEU A 14 5.74 -1.93 6.56
N ILE A 15 5.59 -0.60 6.68
CA ILE A 15 5.17 0.06 7.93
C ILE A 15 3.78 -0.42 8.34
N PHE A 16 2.85 -0.55 7.40
CA PHE A 16 1.51 -1.09 7.66
C PHE A 16 1.56 -2.53 8.18
N GLY A 17 2.30 -3.41 7.50
CA GLY A 17 2.45 -4.81 7.89
C GLY A 17 3.14 -4.98 9.25
N LEU A 18 4.20 -4.21 9.49
CA LEU A 18 4.87 -4.16 10.80
C LEU A 18 3.94 -3.64 11.89
N GLY A 19 3.11 -2.63 11.60
CA GLY A 19 2.11 -2.12 12.53
C GLY A 19 1.05 -3.16 12.91
N ILE A 20 0.58 -3.95 11.94
CA ILE A 20 -0.34 -5.06 12.20
C ILE A 20 0.32 -6.13 13.08
N LEU A 21 1.56 -6.51 12.76
CA LEU A 21 2.29 -7.50 13.54
C LEU A 21 2.52 -7.03 14.99
N ALA A 22 2.91 -5.78 15.20
CA ALA A 22 3.07 -5.18 16.53
C ALA A 22 1.74 -5.16 17.31
N MET A 23 0.62 -4.83 16.63
CA MET A 23 -0.71 -4.91 17.23
C MET A 23 -1.09 -6.33 17.65
N ILE A 24 -0.80 -7.33 16.80
CA ILE A 24 -1.03 -8.74 17.12
C ILE A 24 -0.19 -9.17 18.32
N PHE A 25 1.09 -8.80 18.36
CA PHE A 25 1.96 -9.12 19.48
C PHE A 25 1.46 -8.51 20.79
N SER A 26 1.12 -7.23 20.78
CA SER A 26 0.54 -6.57 21.95
C SER A 26 -0.77 -7.24 22.40
N LEU A 27 -1.67 -7.59 21.46
CA LEU A 27 -2.90 -8.31 21.77
C LEU A 27 -2.64 -9.69 22.39
N THR A 28 -1.66 -10.44 21.87
CA THR A 28 -1.32 -11.75 22.43
C THR A 28 -0.75 -11.65 23.85
N GLN A 29 -0.01 -10.58 24.16
CA GLN A 29 0.47 -10.32 25.50
C GLN A 29 -0.66 -9.96 26.48
N TYR A 30 -1.66 -9.19 26.05
CA TYR A 30 -2.78 -8.81 26.90
C TYR A 30 -3.83 -9.90 27.08
N LEU A 31 -4.18 -10.63 26.01
CA LEU A 31 -5.28 -11.59 26.01
C LEU A 31 -4.85 -13.00 26.39
N ILE A 32 -3.61 -13.40 26.08
CA ILE A 32 -3.14 -14.78 26.23
C ILE A 32 -1.68 -14.83 26.76
N PRO A 33 -1.38 -14.20 27.92
CA PRO A 33 -0.02 -14.09 28.42
C PRO A 33 0.66 -15.43 28.74
N THR A 34 -0.11 -16.47 29.09
CA THR A 34 0.41 -17.77 29.57
C THR A 34 0.18 -18.95 28.62
N GLN A 35 -0.57 -18.79 27.52
CA GLN A 35 -0.78 -19.86 26.53
C GLN A 35 -0.01 -19.62 25.22
N SER A 36 0.86 -18.61 25.20
CA SER A 36 1.74 -18.35 24.07
C SER A 36 2.97 -19.29 24.08
N PRO A 37 3.53 -19.67 22.91
CA PRO A 37 4.76 -20.46 22.85
C PRO A 37 5.94 -19.80 23.57
N ASP A 38 6.90 -20.59 24.05
CA ASP A 38 8.05 -20.10 24.85
C ASP A 38 8.90 -19.03 24.15
N TRP A 39 9.07 -19.15 22.82
CA TRP A 39 9.77 -18.14 22.03
C TRP A 39 9.04 -16.78 22.05
N LEU A 40 7.71 -16.81 22.05
CA LEU A 40 6.89 -15.61 22.07
C LEU A 40 6.84 -14.99 23.47
N GLN A 41 6.76 -15.83 24.51
CA GLN A 41 6.87 -15.37 25.89
C GLN A 41 8.22 -14.69 26.18
N SER A 42 9.30 -15.18 25.57
CA SER A 42 10.63 -14.57 25.71
C SER A 42 10.65 -13.15 25.13
N ILE A 43 9.99 -12.93 24.00
CA ILE A 43 9.81 -11.60 23.38
C ILE A 43 8.94 -10.72 24.28
N HIS A 44 7.80 -11.22 24.77
CA HIS A 44 6.92 -10.47 25.68
C HIS A 44 7.63 -10.04 26.96
N ARG A 45 8.49 -10.89 27.54
CA ARG A 45 9.31 -10.55 28.71
C ARG A 45 10.37 -9.49 28.39
N ALA A 46 10.97 -9.53 27.19
CA ALA A 46 11.94 -8.54 26.75
C ALA A 46 11.31 -7.16 26.49
N VAL A 47 10.11 -7.14 25.89
CA VAL A 47 9.31 -5.91 25.70
C VAL A 47 8.80 -5.37 27.04
N GLY A 48 8.43 -6.24 27.97
CA GLY A 48 8.11 -5.88 29.35
C GLY A 48 7.00 -4.84 29.44
N ASN A 49 7.28 -3.69 30.06
CA ASN A 49 6.30 -2.63 30.28
C ASN A 49 6.12 -1.69 29.06
N TYR A 50 6.87 -1.90 27.97
CA TYR A 50 6.78 -1.09 26.75
C TYR A 50 5.64 -1.49 25.81
N VAL A 51 4.85 -2.49 26.18
CA VAL A 51 3.70 -2.98 25.38
C VAL A 51 2.70 -1.89 25.06
N VAL A 52 2.47 -0.94 25.99
CA VAL A 52 1.58 0.20 25.75
C VAL A 52 2.11 1.08 24.61
N TRP A 53 3.43 1.26 24.55
CA TRP A 53 4.08 2.00 23.46
C TRP A 53 4.08 1.22 22.15
N GLU A 54 4.27 -0.10 22.20
CA GLU A 54 4.17 -0.96 21.02
C GLU A 54 2.74 -0.94 20.44
N ALA A 55 1.72 -1.04 21.28
CA ALA A 55 0.32 -0.94 20.88
C ALA A 55 0.02 0.44 20.28
N PHE A 56 0.50 1.51 20.91
CA PHE A 56 0.28 2.87 20.44
C PHE A 56 0.97 3.14 19.09
N LEU A 57 2.24 2.74 18.94
CA LEU A 57 2.99 2.88 17.69
C LEU A 57 2.44 1.96 16.59
N GLY A 58 2.06 0.73 16.95
CA GLY A 58 1.39 -0.21 16.04
C GLY A 58 0.08 0.36 15.53
N PHE A 59 -0.74 0.95 16.40
CA PHE A 59 -1.97 1.63 16.02
C PHE A 59 -1.73 2.81 15.07
N LEU A 60 -0.74 3.67 15.36
CA LEU A 60 -0.36 4.77 14.48
C LEU A 60 0.17 4.27 13.13
N ALA A 61 0.96 3.20 13.12
CA ALA A 61 1.47 2.57 11.90
C ALA A 61 0.35 1.94 11.06
N VAL A 62 -0.66 1.33 11.71
CA VAL A 62 -1.85 0.80 11.04
C VAL A 62 -2.72 1.92 10.48
N LEU A 63 -2.93 3.01 11.22
CA LEU A 63 -3.70 4.16 10.71
C LEU A 63 -2.99 4.86 9.55
N GLY A 64 -1.70 5.18 9.72
CA GLY A 64 -0.89 5.81 8.70
C GLY A 64 -0.74 4.93 7.47
N GLY A 65 -0.26 3.70 7.65
CA GLY A 65 -0.08 2.73 6.59
C GLY A 65 -1.39 2.35 5.90
N GLY A 66 -2.47 2.18 6.66
CA GLY A 66 -3.79 1.82 6.14
C GLY A 66 -4.42 2.93 5.31
N PHE A 67 -4.28 4.19 5.72
CA PHE A 67 -4.75 5.34 4.95
C PHE A 67 -4.07 5.40 3.57
N TYR A 68 -2.74 5.28 3.54
CA TYR A 68 -1.98 5.26 2.28
C TYR A 68 -2.28 4.02 1.43
N PHE A 69 -2.48 2.86 2.06
CA PHE A 69 -2.81 1.62 1.35
C PHE A 69 -4.19 1.68 0.68
N VAL A 70 -5.20 2.20 1.37
CA VAL A 70 -6.56 2.35 0.82
C VAL A 70 -6.59 3.37 -0.31
N ASP A 71 -5.89 4.49 -0.17
CA ASP A 71 -5.76 5.50 -1.24
C ASP A 71 -5.14 4.88 -2.50
N THR A 72 -4.12 4.04 -2.32
CA THR A 72 -3.43 3.35 -3.42
C THR A 72 -4.35 2.35 -4.12
N ILE A 73 -5.11 1.53 -3.38
CA ILE A 73 -6.06 0.57 -3.96
C ILE A 73 -7.14 1.30 -4.77
N ARG A 74 -7.63 2.46 -4.31
CA ARG A 74 -8.63 3.23 -5.05
C ARG A 74 -8.07 3.74 -6.37
N LYS A 75 -6.84 4.29 -6.35
CA LYS A 75 -6.14 4.81 -7.53
C LYS A 75 -5.82 3.69 -8.54
N GLU A 76 -5.42 2.52 -8.06
CA GLU A 76 -5.16 1.36 -8.91
C GLU A 76 -6.44 0.84 -9.59
N ARG A 77 -7.54 0.74 -8.85
CA ARG A 77 -8.84 0.36 -9.43
C ARG A 77 -9.36 1.38 -10.45
N GLU A 78 -9.15 2.66 -10.19
CA GLU A 78 -9.51 3.73 -11.12
C GLU A 78 -8.68 3.60 -12.41
N PHE A 79 -7.37 3.39 -12.29
CA PHE A 79 -6.51 3.13 -13.44
C PHE A 79 -6.94 1.89 -14.24
N GLU A 80 -7.23 0.76 -13.57
CA GLU A 80 -7.66 -0.46 -14.28
C GLU A 80 -9.00 -0.30 -14.97
N ARG A 81 -9.94 0.44 -14.37
CA ARG A 81 -11.22 0.74 -15.01
C ARG A 81 -11.04 1.59 -16.27
N LEU A 82 -10.15 2.58 -16.22
CA LEU A 82 -9.89 3.48 -17.33
C LEU A 82 -9.11 2.78 -18.45
N ILE A 83 -8.12 1.96 -18.10
CA ILE A 83 -7.32 1.22 -19.09
C ILE A 83 -8.08 0.04 -19.68
N SER A 84 -9.00 -0.62 -18.97
CA SER A 84 -9.79 -1.74 -19.52
C SER A 84 -10.88 -1.31 -20.50
N THR A 85 -11.09 0.00 -20.70
CA THR A 85 -12.10 0.51 -21.62
C THR A 85 -11.79 0.12 -23.08
N PRO A 86 -12.74 -0.52 -23.81
CA PRO A 86 -12.51 -0.98 -25.18
C PRO A 86 -12.69 0.12 -26.25
N SER A 87 -13.33 1.25 -25.91
CA SER A 87 -13.56 2.35 -26.84
C SER A 87 -12.42 3.37 -26.84
N LYS A 88 -11.85 3.61 -28.03
CA LYS A 88 -10.80 4.61 -28.27
C LYS A 88 -11.22 6.03 -27.88
N GLU A 89 -12.48 6.39 -28.11
CA GLU A 89 -12.98 7.74 -27.82
C GLU A 89 -13.06 8.01 -26.32
N VAL A 90 -13.52 7.01 -25.56
CA VAL A 90 -13.58 7.08 -24.09
C VAL A 90 -12.17 7.04 -23.48
N PHE A 91 -11.24 6.31 -24.11
CA PHE A 91 -9.83 6.33 -23.71
C PHE A 91 -9.19 7.70 -23.93
N VAL A 92 -9.36 8.33 -25.10
CA VAL A 92 -8.83 9.67 -25.39
C VAL A 92 -9.42 10.73 -24.46
N LYS A 93 -10.73 10.67 -24.20
CA LYS A 93 -11.41 11.61 -23.27
C LYS A 93 -10.85 11.55 -21.85
N ASN A 94 -10.49 10.35 -21.38
CA ASN A 94 -9.93 10.15 -20.04
C ASN A 94 -8.39 10.12 -20.02
N MET A 95 -7.73 10.33 -21.17
CA MET A 95 -6.28 10.16 -21.31
C MET A 95 -5.49 11.08 -20.37
N GLY A 96 -5.93 12.32 -20.19
CA GLY A 96 -5.29 13.26 -19.26
C GLY A 96 -5.39 12.82 -17.80
N ARG A 97 -6.52 12.19 -17.41
CA ARG A 97 -6.71 11.61 -16.07
C ARG A 97 -5.81 10.38 -15.85
N ILE A 98 -5.67 9.56 -16.89
CA ILE A 98 -4.77 8.40 -16.85
C ILE A 98 -3.32 8.88 -16.79
N GLU A 99 -2.91 9.88 -17.57
CA GLU A 99 -1.57 10.47 -17.48
C GLU A 99 -1.30 11.03 -16.08
N GLU A 100 -2.22 11.80 -15.49
CA GLU A 100 -2.09 12.32 -14.12
C GLU A 100 -1.91 11.17 -13.10
N LEU A 101 -2.78 10.15 -13.14
CA LEU A 101 -2.68 8.98 -12.25
C LEU A 101 -1.37 8.22 -12.43
N THR A 102 -0.91 8.08 -13.67
CA THR A 102 0.27 7.28 -14.02
C THR A 102 1.55 8.03 -13.70
N TYR A 103 1.57 9.34 -13.94
CA TYR A 103 2.75 10.17 -13.79
C TYR A 103 2.96 10.60 -12.35
N ASP A 104 1.91 10.88 -11.59
CA ASP A 104 2.04 11.39 -10.23
C ASP A 104 1.87 10.33 -9.15
N HIS A 105 1.15 9.23 -9.42
CA HIS A 105 0.59 8.40 -8.36
C HIS A 105 0.81 6.89 -8.52
N LEU A 106 1.35 6.41 -9.64
CA LEU A 106 1.56 4.97 -9.87
C LEU A 106 3.01 4.63 -10.23
N PRO A 107 3.47 3.41 -9.93
CA PRO A 107 4.79 2.91 -10.33
C PRO A 107 4.99 2.90 -11.85
N SER A 108 6.26 2.91 -12.27
CA SER A 108 6.69 2.96 -13.68
C SER A 108 6.16 1.80 -14.54
N ALA A 109 5.73 0.69 -13.92
CA ALA A 109 5.11 -0.44 -14.59
C ALA A 109 3.73 -0.09 -15.21
N TYR A 110 2.95 0.79 -14.57
CA TYR A 110 1.65 1.22 -15.08
C TYR A 110 1.81 2.20 -16.25
N GLU A 111 2.89 2.97 -16.26
CA GLU A 111 3.30 3.82 -17.40
C GLU A 111 3.52 3.00 -18.66
N ARG A 112 4.20 1.84 -18.54
CA ARG A 112 4.37 0.93 -19.67
C ARG A 112 3.04 0.40 -20.20
N ARG A 113 2.13 -0.03 -19.32
CA ARG A 113 0.80 -0.53 -19.73
C ARG A 113 -0.03 0.56 -20.42
N PHE A 114 0.05 1.80 -19.94
CA PHE A 114 -0.60 2.94 -20.59
C PHE A 114 -0.01 3.22 -21.98
N LEU A 115 1.32 3.23 -22.11
CA LEU A 115 1.99 3.43 -23.39
C LEU A 115 1.69 2.31 -24.40
N ASP A 116 1.63 1.05 -23.94
CA ASP A 116 1.27 -0.08 -24.78
C ASP A 116 -0.17 0.04 -25.30
N LYS A 117 -1.11 0.49 -24.46
CA LYS A 117 -2.50 0.73 -24.90
C LYS A 117 -2.63 1.94 -25.83
N LYS A 118 -1.82 2.99 -25.63
CA LYS A 118 -1.74 4.14 -26.55
C LYS A 118 -1.26 3.69 -27.95
N ARG A 119 -0.31 2.75 -28.01
CA ARG A 119 0.15 2.11 -29.25
C ARG A 119 -0.93 1.23 -29.89
N GLU A 120 -1.66 0.45 -29.11
CA GLU A 120 -2.79 -0.37 -29.58
C GLU A 120 -3.84 0.47 -30.31
N PHE A 121 -4.24 1.61 -29.72
CA PHE A 121 -5.19 2.53 -30.34
C PHE A 121 -4.60 3.42 -31.44
N ARG A 122 -3.32 3.26 -31.78
CA ARG A 122 -2.57 4.07 -32.77
C ARG A 122 -2.72 5.57 -32.52
N ILE A 123 -2.72 5.99 -31.26
CA ILE A 123 -2.78 7.41 -30.90
C ILE A 123 -1.35 7.93 -31.04
N LYS A 124 -1.11 8.84 -31.99
CA LYS A 124 0.21 9.48 -32.14
C LYS A 124 0.49 10.32 -30.89
N SER A 125 1.71 10.15 -30.38
CA SER A 125 2.36 11.02 -29.39
C SER A 125 2.29 12.48 -29.78
#